data_AF-A0A955S3E7-F1
#
_entry.id   AF-A0A955S3E7-F1
#
_cell.length_a   1.000
_cell.length_b   1.000
_cell.length_c   1.000
_cell.angle_alpha   90.00
_cell.angle_beta   90.00
_cell.angle_gamma   90.00
#
_symmetry.space_group_name_H-M   'P 1'
#
loop_
_entity.id
_entity.type
_entity.pdbx_description
1 polymer ?
#
loop_
_entity_poly.entity_id
_entity_poly.type
_entity_poly.pdbx_seq_one_letter_code
_entity_poly.pdbx_strand_id
1 'polypeptide(L)'
;PTKIFVSHPADTNVDHRALPLYLRVALWDVEERISRPEIYPYLVHHRNFPDPRGYWPQKPLDPPPEMDLGSQRWRRFPLPPADVERKFSAVMAYRSQVSYNPNYLVSFARGNELFGRYPPIVLKPVEESAVAGDDSGTALEHEGVPAQGRPEAGRVIYARRGDSVVITLRIPGIGGLLNGANIFLNGYRRDVPFGDMPKYRIHVRRGGTARVYNRHNPVMVEGVTVTRQGNDLTVTVPLDILERPEYILACVRGGRTDGPDTATAWRVLEVPDYERR
;
A
#
# COMPACT_ATOMS: atom_id res chain seq x y z
N PRO A 1 -20.77 10.96 4.11
CA PRO A 1 -20.45 10.70 2.68
C PRO A 1 -20.69 9.22 2.39
N THR A 2 -21.19 8.85 1.20
CA THR A 2 -21.40 7.42 0.82
C THR A 2 -20.30 6.87 -0.06
N LYS A 3 -19.62 7.74 -0.82
CA LYS A 3 -18.49 7.41 -1.69
C LYS A 3 -17.38 8.45 -1.48
N ILE A 4 -16.14 8.00 -1.41
CA ILE A 4 -14.96 8.85 -1.26
C ILE A 4 -13.94 8.48 -2.33
N PHE A 5 -13.47 9.47 -3.06
CA PHE A 5 -12.42 9.34 -4.06
C PHE A 5 -11.12 9.88 -3.48
N VAL A 6 -10.05 9.10 -3.55
CA VAL A 6 -8.74 9.42 -2.95
C VAL A 6 -7.63 8.90 -3.84
N SER A 7 -6.41 9.40 -3.72
CA SER A 7 -5.27 8.84 -4.45
C SER A 7 -5.00 7.37 -4.08
N HIS A 8 -4.47 6.62 -5.05
CA HIS A 8 -4.15 5.22 -4.89
C HIS A 8 -3.00 5.02 -3.89
N PRO A 9 -3.07 4.05 -2.95
CA PRO A 9 -1.99 3.78 -1.98
C PRO A 9 -0.63 3.40 -2.60
N ALA A 10 -0.64 3.05 -3.89
CA ALA A 10 0.52 2.70 -4.71
C ALA A 10 0.98 3.82 -5.67
N ASP A 11 0.37 5.01 -5.61
CA ASP A 11 0.84 6.18 -6.38
C ASP A 11 2.30 6.47 -6.03
N THR A 12 3.10 6.95 -6.99
CA THR A 12 4.53 7.19 -6.74
C THR A 12 4.81 8.56 -6.13
N ASN A 13 3.85 9.49 -6.15
CA ASN A 13 3.98 10.79 -5.51
C ASN A 13 3.78 10.66 -3.99
N VAL A 14 4.69 11.25 -3.20
CA VAL A 14 4.72 11.07 -1.74
C VAL A 14 3.48 11.63 -1.03
N ASP A 15 2.93 12.75 -1.50
CA ASP A 15 1.73 13.35 -0.93
C ASP A 15 0.51 12.51 -1.27
N HIS A 16 0.42 12.04 -2.52
CA HIS A 16 -0.63 11.12 -2.96
C HIS A 16 -0.62 9.82 -2.15
N ARG A 17 0.55 9.32 -1.73
CA ARG A 17 0.64 8.14 -0.87
C ARG A 17 0.19 8.40 0.57
N ALA A 18 0.32 9.64 1.05
CA ALA A 18 -0.03 10.01 2.41
C ALA A 18 -1.54 10.22 2.58
N LEU A 19 -2.22 10.81 1.60
CA LEU A 19 -3.67 11.08 1.65
C LEU A 19 -4.54 9.88 2.05
N PRO A 20 -4.40 8.67 1.46
CA PRO A 20 -5.22 7.53 1.86
C PRO A 20 -4.96 7.10 3.32
N LEU A 21 -3.81 7.43 3.91
CA LEU A 21 -3.54 7.13 5.32
C LEU A 21 -4.35 8.04 6.25
N TYR A 22 -4.28 9.36 6.02
CA TYR A 22 -5.06 10.33 6.78
C TYR A 22 -6.56 10.11 6.63
N LEU A 23 -7.02 9.75 5.42
CA LEU A 23 -8.40 9.38 5.19
C LEU A 23 -8.81 8.18 6.06
N ARG A 24 -7.97 7.14 6.16
CA ARG A 24 -8.29 5.96 6.98
C ARG A 24 -8.45 6.31 8.45
N VAL A 25 -7.50 7.08 8.99
CA VAL A 25 -7.55 7.57 10.37
C VAL A 25 -8.82 8.36 10.62
N ALA A 26 -9.11 9.36 9.77
CA ALA A 26 -10.31 10.17 9.90
C ALA A 26 -11.61 9.35 9.81
N LEU A 27 -11.64 8.30 8.98
CA LEU A 27 -12.80 7.41 8.89
C LEU A 27 -12.97 6.53 10.12
N TRP A 28 -11.87 6.06 10.72
CA TRP A 28 -11.91 5.30 11.98
C TRP A 28 -12.35 6.18 13.16
N ASP A 29 -11.90 7.44 13.20
CA ASP A 29 -12.30 8.39 14.25
C ASP A 29 -13.81 8.67 14.28
N VAL A 30 -14.50 8.48 13.16
CA VAL A 30 -15.94 8.78 13.02
C VAL A 30 -16.78 7.55 12.66
N GLU A 31 -16.24 6.34 12.73
CA GLU A 31 -16.88 5.13 12.20
C GLU A 31 -18.25 4.82 12.85
N GLU A 32 -18.44 5.22 14.11
CA GLU A 32 -19.71 5.07 14.83
C GLU A 32 -20.74 6.15 14.49
N ARG A 33 -20.31 7.24 13.86
CA ARG A 33 -21.14 8.42 13.55
C ARG A 33 -21.61 8.45 12.10
N ILE A 34 -21.00 7.66 11.23
CA ILE A 34 -21.31 7.61 9.80
C ILE A 34 -21.42 6.18 9.31
N SER A 35 -22.24 5.95 8.29
CA SER A 35 -22.19 4.70 7.54
C SER A 35 -20.85 4.57 6.81
N ARG A 36 -20.29 3.36 6.77
CA ARG A 36 -19.02 3.06 6.09
C ARG A 36 -19.10 3.43 4.60
N PRO A 37 -18.29 4.41 4.12
CA PRO A 37 -18.32 4.79 2.72
C PRO A 37 -17.59 3.77 1.84
N GLU A 38 -17.99 3.70 0.58
CA GLU A 38 -17.18 3.07 -0.45
C GLU A 38 -15.98 3.97 -0.79
N ILE A 39 -14.78 3.38 -0.88
CA ILE A 39 -13.55 4.12 -1.19
C ILE A 39 -13.10 3.76 -2.60
N TYR A 40 -12.81 4.78 -3.40
CA TYR A 40 -12.41 4.69 -4.81
C TYR A 40 -11.03 5.32 -5.01
N PRO A 41 -9.96 4.54 -4.84
CA PRO A 41 -8.60 5.01 -5.05
C PRO A 41 -8.29 5.25 -6.53
N TYR A 42 -7.98 6.48 -6.96
CA TYR A 42 -7.57 6.81 -8.32
C TYR A 42 -6.03 6.94 -8.41
N LEU A 43 -5.44 6.51 -9.52
CA LEU A 43 -4.00 6.62 -9.75
C LEU A 43 -3.69 7.88 -10.56
N VAL A 44 -2.61 8.58 -10.21
CA VAL A 44 -2.12 9.73 -11.00
C VAL A 44 -0.68 9.48 -11.42
N HIS A 45 0.21 9.22 -10.46
CA HIS A 45 1.63 9.00 -10.76
C HIS A 45 1.99 7.53 -10.66
N HIS A 46 2.41 6.98 -11.79
CA HIS A 46 3.08 5.69 -11.88
C HIS A 46 3.94 5.67 -13.13
N ARG A 47 4.95 4.80 -13.17
CA ARG A 47 5.79 4.64 -14.36
C ARG A 47 4.90 4.28 -15.56
N ASN A 48 5.15 4.96 -16.68
CA ASN A 48 4.45 4.78 -17.96
C ASN A 48 2.92 4.91 -17.86
N PHE A 49 2.42 5.68 -16.88
CA PHE A 49 0.99 5.92 -16.73
C PHE A 49 0.70 7.43 -16.73
N PRO A 50 -0.40 7.86 -17.35
CA PRO A 50 -1.25 7.08 -18.26
C PRO A 50 -0.60 6.90 -19.64
N ASP A 51 -0.98 5.84 -20.35
CA ASP A 51 -0.48 5.50 -21.68
C ASP A 51 -1.64 5.33 -22.69
N PRO A 52 -1.57 5.93 -23.90
CA PRO A 52 -0.60 6.94 -24.31
C PRO A 52 -0.79 8.27 -23.55
N ARG A 53 0.24 9.13 -23.53
CA ARG A 53 0.11 10.52 -23.04
C ARG A 53 -0.59 11.42 -24.06
N GLY A 54 -1.12 12.56 -23.61
CA GLY A 54 -1.85 13.53 -24.44
C GLY A 54 -3.37 13.32 -24.46
N TYR A 55 -4.06 14.20 -25.19
CA TYR A 55 -5.53 14.21 -25.25
C TYR A 55 -6.04 13.16 -26.24
N TRP A 56 -6.60 12.07 -25.69
CA TRP A 56 -7.15 10.94 -26.43
C TRP A 56 -8.52 10.59 -25.81
N PRO A 57 -9.54 11.43 -26.01
CA PRO A 57 -10.80 11.32 -25.28
C PRO A 57 -11.51 9.98 -25.51
N GLN A 58 -11.24 9.32 -26.64
CA GLN A 58 -11.95 8.11 -27.05
C GLN A 58 -11.24 6.84 -26.60
N LYS A 59 -10.02 6.97 -26.05
CA LYS A 59 -9.28 5.85 -25.48
C LYS A 59 -9.69 5.63 -24.03
N PRO A 60 -9.72 4.37 -23.55
CA PRO A 60 -9.88 4.10 -22.14
C PRO A 60 -8.63 4.53 -21.36
N LEU A 61 -8.82 4.75 -20.06
CA LEU A 61 -7.77 4.78 -19.07
C LEU A 61 -7.63 3.36 -18.48
N ASP A 62 -6.52 2.70 -18.81
CA ASP A 62 -6.19 1.35 -18.37
C ASP A 62 -5.14 1.37 -17.26
N PRO A 63 -5.19 0.41 -16.32
CA PRO A 63 -4.18 0.33 -15.26
C PRO A 63 -2.78 0.10 -15.85
N PRO A 64 -1.71 0.54 -15.16
CA PRO A 64 -0.36 0.17 -15.56
C PRO A 64 -0.25 -1.37 -15.66
N PRO A 65 0.41 -1.93 -16.70
CA PRO A 65 0.49 -3.38 -16.89
C PRO A 65 1.05 -4.11 -15.66
N GLU A 66 2.02 -3.51 -14.97
CA GLU A 66 2.58 -4.05 -13.72
C GLU A 66 1.59 -4.11 -12.54
N MET A 67 0.46 -3.39 -12.61
CA MET A 67 -0.60 -3.38 -11.59
C MET A 67 -1.86 -4.14 -12.05
N ASP A 68 -1.84 -4.71 -13.25
CA ASP A 68 -2.96 -5.47 -13.81
C ASP A 68 -2.87 -6.95 -13.42
N LEU A 69 -2.95 -7.22 -12.11
CA LEU A 69 -3.02 -8.58 -11.55
C LEU A 69 -4.42 -9.22 -11.67
N GLY A 70 -5.19 -8.83 -12.68
CA GLY A 70 -6.53 -9.32 -12.95
C GLY A 70 -7.61 -8.27 -12.76
N SER A 71 -8.66 -8.40 -13.58
CA SER A 71 -9.76 -7.44 -13.75
C SER A 71 -10.52 -7.08 -12.48
N GLN A 72 -10.40 -7.86 -11.40
CA GLN A 72 -11.10 -7.62 -10.13
C GLN A 72 -10.50 -6.51 -9.28
N ARG A 73 -9.25 -6.08 -9.54
CA ARG A 73 -8.57 -5.02 -8.78
C ARG A 73 -8.90 -3.62 -9.25
N TRP A 74 -9.52 -3.47 -10.41
CA TRP A 74 -9.83 -2.18 -11.01
C TRP A 74 -11.31 -2.08 -11.38
N ARG A 75 -11.90 -0.92 -11.16
CA ARG A 75 -13.24 -0.56 -11.61
C ARG A 75 -13.11 0.57 -12.62
N ARG A 76 -13.54 0.31 -13.84
CA ARG A 76 -13.71 1.35 -14.87
C ARG A 76 -15.10 1.95 -14.73
N PHE A 77 -15.19 3.27 -14.79
CA PHE A 77 -16.46 4.00 -14.84
C PHE A 77 -16.54 4.75 -16.16
N PRO A 78 -17.31 4.25 -17.15
CA PRO A 78 -17.43 4.89 -18.45
C PRO A 78 -17.92 6.33 -18.34
N LEU A 79 -17.33 7.23 -19.11
CA LEU A 79 -17.73 8.63 -19.20
C LEU A 79 -18.37 8.91 -20.56
N PRO A 80 -19.57 9.52 -20.59
CA PRO A 80 -20.13 10.08 -21.81
C PRO A 80 -19.17 11.11 -22.44
N PRO A 81 -19.14 11.27 -23.78
CA PRO A 81 -18.25 12.22 -24.45
C PRO A 81 -18.33 13.64 -23.89
N ALA A 82 -19.54 14.13 -23.57
CA ALA A 82 -19.75 15.44 -22.97
C ALA A 82 -19.12 15.59 -21.56
N ASP A 83 -18.99 14.51 -20.78
CA ASP A 83 -18.27 14.53 -19.50
C ASP A 83 -16.76 14.55 -19.71
N VAL A 84 -16.25 13.84 -20.73
CA VAL A 84 -14.83 13.87 -21.09
C VAL A 84 -14.39 15.28 -21.52
N GLU A 85 -15.20 15.96 -22.33
CA GLU A 85 -14.96 17.35 -22.75
C GLU A 85 -15.02 18.33 -21.56
N ARG A 86 -15.98 18.14 -20.65
CA ARG A 86 -16.06 18.92 -19.40
C ARG A 86 -14.83 18.70 -18.52
N LYS A 87 -14.37 17.46 -18.38
CA LYS A 87 -13.14 17.13 -17.64
C LYS A 87 -11.91 17.77 -18.29
N PHE A 88 -11.79 17.70 -19.60
CA PHE A 88 -10.71 18.39 -20.34
C PHE A 88 -10.72 19.90 -20.06
N SER A 89 -11.89 20.54 -20.18
CA SER A 89 -12.04 21.97 -19.91
C SER A 89 -11.69 22.34 -18.47
N ALA A 90 -12.10 21.52 -17.50
CA ALA A 90 -11.75 21.69 -16.09
C ALA A 90 -10.24 21.55 -15.85
N VAL A 91 -9.57 20.58 -16.48
CA VAL A 91 -8.10 20.44 -16.42
C VAL A 91 -7.41 21.68 -17.00
N MET A 92 -7.89 22.20 -18.14
CA MET A 92 -7.32 23.38 -18.78
C MET A 92 -7.45 24.67 -17.94
N ALA A 93 -8.36 24.70 -16.95
CA ALA A 93 -8.48 25.82 -16.02
C ALA A 93 -7.28 25.96 -15.06
N TYR A 94 -6.52 24.89 -14.81
CA TYR A 94 -5.32 24.91 -13.95
C TYR A 94 -4.10 25.49 -14.67
N ARG A 95 -4.19 26.76 -15.08
CA ARG A 95 -3.23 27.44 -15.98
C ARG A 95 -1.77 27.20 -15.62
N SER A 96 -1.38 27.36 -14.35
CA SER A 96 0.02 27.19 -13.92
C SER A 96 0.53 25.76 -14.10
N GLN A 97 -0.32 24.75 -13.85
CA GLN A 97 0.04 23.33 -13.97
C GLN A 97 0.05 22.89 -15.44
N VAL A 98 -0.92 23.38 -16.22
CA VAL A 98 -1.01 23.12 -17.66
C VAL A 98 0.16 23.73 -18.41
N SER A 99 0.60 24.94 -18.05
CA SER A 99 1.80 25.54 -18.64
C SER A 99 3.07 24.73 -18.38
N TYR A 100 3.13 24.01 -17.26
CA TYR A 100 4.29 23.18 -16.91
C TYR A 100 4.29 21.83 -17.66
N ASN A 101 3.16 21.12 -17.71
CA ASN A 101 3.09 19.82 -18.39
C ASN A 101 1.70 19.51 -18.94
N PRO A 102 1.33 20.13 -20.08
CA PRO A 102 -0.04 20.05 -20.59
C PRO A 102 -0.39 18.63 -21.04
N ASN A 103 0.53 17.97 -21.74
CA ASN A 103 0.31 16.61 -22.29
C ASN A 103 0.06 15.56 -21.21
N TYR A 104 0.68 15.72 -20.03
CA TYR A 104 0.41 14.83 -18.90
C TYR A 104 -0.95 15.11 -18.27
N LEU A 105 -1.32 16.36 -18.02
CA LEU A 105 -2.59 16.64 -17.33
C LEU A 105 -3.81 16.28 -18.18
N VAL A 106 -3.80 16.62 -19.46
CA VAL A 106 -4.94 16.30 -20.37
C VAL A 106 -5.06 14.81 -20.67
N SER A 107 -4.03 14.01 -20.35
CA SER A 107 -4.07 12.56 -20.55
C SER A 107 -5.06 11.83 -19.64
N PHE A 108 -5.56 12.48 -18.60
CA PHE A 108 -6.62 11.95 -17.75
C PHE A 108 -8.03 12.25 -18.27
N ALA A 109 -8.20 13.10 -19.30
CA ALA A 109 -9.46 13.22 -20.03
C ALA A 109 -9.58 12.05 -21.03
N ARG A 110 -10.23 10.97 -20.56
CA ARG A 110 -10.37 9.67 -21.23
C ARG A 110 -11.82 9.20 -21.17
N GLY A 111 -12.15 8.17 -21.94
CA GLY A 111 -13.50 7.59 -22.02
C GLY A 111 -13.99 6.90 -20.74
N ASN A 112 -13.17 6.84 -19.69
CA ASN A 112 -13.56 6.35 -18.37
C ASN A 112 -12.71 6.97 -17.25
N GLU A 113 -13.23 6.90 -16.04
CA GLU A 113 -12.41 6.92 -14.82
C GLU A 113 -11.94 5.52 -14.46
N LEU A 114 -10.82 5.44 -13.74
CA LEU A 114 -10.20 4.19 -13.31
C LEU A 114 -9.95 4.24 -11.80
N PHE A 115 -10.57 3.31 -11.07
CA PHE A 115 -10.46 3.23 -9.61
C PHE A 115 -9.95 1.85 -9.18
N GLY A 116 -8.93 1.81 -8.33
CA GLY A 116 -8.43 0.57 -7.74
C GLY A 116 -9.37 -0.01 -6.68
N ARG A 117 -9.12 -1.23 -6.25
CA ARG A 117 -9.73 -1.85 -5.08
C ARG A 117 -8.64 -2.27 -4.12
N TYR A 118 -8.62 -1.61 -2.96
CA TYR A 118 -7.63 -1.85 -1.90
C TYR A 118 -8.35 -2.07 -0.55
N PRO A 119 -8.99 -3.24 -0.36
CA PRO A 119 -9.65 -3.54 0.91
C PRO A 119 -8.62 -3.76 2.04
N PRO A 120 -9.03 -3.52 3.30
CA PRO A 120 -8.26 -3.99 4.45
C PRO A 120 -7.94 -5.49 4.38
N ILE A 121 -6.78 -5.87 4.90
CA ILE A 121 -6.38 -7.26 5.08
C ILE A 121 -6.76 -7.65 6.50
N VAL A 122 -7.72 -8.56 6.63
CA VAL A 122 -8.02 -9.17 7.93
C VAL A 122 -6.90 -10.15 8.26
N LEU A 123 -6.16 -9.90 9.34
CA LEU A 123 -5.06 -10.76 9.77
C LEU A 123 -5.62 -12.09 10.29
N LYS A 124 -5.35 -13.17 9.55
CA LYS A 124 -5.77 -14.52 9.96
C LYS A 124 -4.76 -15.14 10.92
N PRO A 125 -5.22 -15.89 11.94
CA PRO A 125 -4.33 -16.74 12.74
C PRO A 125 -3.61 -17.74 11.85
N VAL A 126 -2.30 -17.90 12.04
CA VAL A 126 -1.50 -18.97 11.45
C VAL A 126 -0.88 -19.83 12.55
N GLU A 127 -0.90 -21.13 12.34
CA GLU A 127 -0.23 -22.11 13.22
C GLU A 127 1.29 -21.92 13.20
N GLU A 128 1.95 -22.35 14.27
CA GLU A 128 3.39 -22.14 14.53
C GLU A 128 4.30 -22.69 13.41
N SER A 129 3.85 -23.75 12.73
CA SER A 129 4.54 -24.44 11.64
C SER A 129 4.19 -23.93 10.23
N ALA A 130 3.09 -23.17 10.07
CA ALA A 130 2.51 -22.85 8.77
C ALA A 130 3.20 -21.70 8.03
N VAL A 131 4.17 -21.04 8.67
CA VAL A 131 4.99 -19.99 8.02
C VAL A 131 6.05 -20.60 7.08
N ALA A 132 6.14 -21.94 7.04
CA ALA A 132 7.00 -22.70 6.15
C ALA A 132 6.16 -23.56 5.18
N GLY A 133 5.77 -22.98 4.05
CA GLY A 133 5.53 -23.75 2.82
C GLY A 133 4.20 -24.47 2.68
N ASP A 134 3.07 -23.78 2.83
CA ASP A 134 1.80 -24.30 2.32
C ASP A 134 1.04 -23.25 1.50
N ASP A 135 0.79 -23.57 0.22
CA ASP A 135 0.13 -22.75 -0.80
C ASP A 135 -1.41 -22.79 -0.65
N SER A 136 -1.90 -23.31 0.48
CA SER A 136 -3.32 -23.60 0.73
C SER A 136 -3.98 -22.76 1.84
N GLY A 137 -3.23 -21.91 2.53
CA GLY A 137 -3.77 -20.96 3.50
C GLY A 137 -4.09 -19.62 2.84
N THR A 138 -5.37 -19.22 2.83
CA THR A 138 -5.90 -17.96 2.27
C THR A 138 -5.22 -16.67 2.79
N ALA A 139 -3.97 -16.44 2.38
CA ALA A 139 -3.17 -15.24 2.56
C ALA A 139 -3.37 -14.32 1.35
N LEU A 140 -3.89 -13.12 1.59
CA LEU A 140 -4.13 -12.17 0.50
C LEU A 140 -2.79 -11.76 -0.15
N GLU A 141 -2.65 -12.11 -1.42
CA GLU A 141 -1.51 -11.85 -2.29
C GLU A 141 -1.32 -10.37 -2.57
N HIS A 142 -0.23 -9.76 -2.09
CA HIS A 142 0.03 -8.34 -2.35
C HIS A 142 1.41 -8.09 -2.98
N GLU A 143 1.30 -7.43 -4.13
CA GLU A 143 2.27 -7.26 -5.20
C GLU A 143 3.57 -6.55 -4.80
N GLY A 144 4.68 -7.08 -5.30
CA GLY A 144 5.33 -6.46 -6.45
C GLY A 144 5.10 -7.32 -7.69
N VAL A 145 5.07 -6.73 -8.89
CA VAL A 145 5.12 -7.45 -10.17
C VAL A 145 6.27 -6.87 -11.00
N PRO A 146 7.05 -7.71 -11.70
CA PRO A 146 8.11 -7.23 -12.57
C PRO A 146 7.57 -6.80 -13.93
N ALA A 147 8.13 -5.73 -14.49
CA ALA A 147 8.01 -5.44 -15.92
C ALA A 147 8.58 -6.61 -16.75
N GLN A 148 8.00 -6.89 -17.93
CA GLN A 148 8.44 -7.94 -18.85
C GLN A 148 9.97 -7.97 -18.99
N GLY A 149 10.57 -9.14 -18.74
CA GLY A 149 12.03 -9.35 -18.80
C GLY A 149 12.81 -9.10 -17.51
N ARG A 150 12.15 -8.85 -16.36
CA ARG A 150 12.79 -8.73 -15.04
C ARG A 150 12.48 -9.94 -14.14
N PRO A 151 13.40 -10.33 -13.23
CA PRO A 151 13.16 -11.41 -12.26
C PRO A 151 11.88 -11.13 -11.47
N GLU A 152 11.21 -12.20 -11.00
CA GLU A 152 10.02 -12.15 -10.14
C GLU A 152 10.08 -10.97 -9.18
N ALA A 153 8.97 -10.28 -8.94
CA ALA A 153 8.97 -9.19 -7.96
C ALA A 153 8.67 -9.75 -6.58
N GLY A 154 9.30 -9.18 -5.56
CA GLY A 154 9.13 -9.63 -4.19
C GLY A 154 7.68 -9.50 -3.73
N ARG A 155 7.20 -10.47 -2.95
CA ARG A 155 5.83 -10.54 -2.43
C ARG A 155 5.83 -10.28 -0.93
N VAL A 156 4.82 -9.58 -0.42
CA VAL A 156 4.64 -9.35 1.02
C VAL A 156 3.36 -10.03 1.49
N ILE A 157 3.51 -10.83 2.54
CA ILE A 157 2.41 -11.55 3.19
C ILE A 157 2.30 -11.05 4.63
N TYR A 158 1.07 -10.80 5.07
CA TYR A 158 0.75 -10.41 6.45
C TYR A 158 -0.14 -11.46 7.09
N ALA A 159 0.22 -11.88 8.30
CA ALA A 159 -0.53 -12.85 9.10
C ALA A 159 -0.49 -12.49 10.59
N ARG A 160 -1.28 -13.18 11.42
CA ARG A 160 -1.22 -13.09 12.88
C ARG A 160 -0.76 -14.42 13.46
N ARG A 161 0.17 -14.40 14.41
CA ARG A 161 0.57 -15.58 15.20
C ARG A 161 0.55 -15.19 16.67
N GLY A 162 -0.40 -15.74 17.43
CA GLY A 162 -0.66 -15.31 18.81
C GLY A 162 -0.87 -13.78 18.88
N ASP A 163 -0.15 -13.13 19.79
CA ASP A 163 -0.14 -11.66 19.94
C ASP A 163 0.95 -10.97 19.11
N SER A 164 1.22 -11.47 17.91
CA SER A 164 2.18 -10.88 16.99
C SER A 164 1.64 -10.78 15.57
N VAL A 165 2.00 -9.69 14.89
CA VAL A 165 1.90 -9.61 13.44
C VAL A 165 3.14 -10.24 12.80
N VAL A 166 2.93 -11.08 11.81
CA VAL A 166 3.97 -11.75 11.03
C VAL A 166 3.98 -11.15 9.63
N ILE A 167 5.13 -10.61 9.21
CA ILE A 167 5.35 -10.03 7.89
C ILE A 167 6.40 -10.88 7.17
N THR A 168 5.99 -11.57 6.11
CA THR A 168 6.89 -12.38 5.28
C THR A 168 7.17 -11.66 3.97
N LEU A 169 8.45 -11.39 3.72
CA LEU A 169 8.97 -10.84 2.48
C LEU A 169 9.57 -11.98 1.65
N ARG A 170 8.89 -12.36 0.58
CA ARG A 170 9.43 -13.31 -0.40
C ARG A 170 10.30 -12.55 -1.38
N ILE A 171 11.59 -12.84 -1.38
CA ILE A 171 12.63 -12.11 -2.12
C ILE A 171 13.22 -13.07 -3.16
N PRO A 172 12.92 -12.87 -4.45
CA PRO A 172 13.44 -13.75 -5.50
C PRO A 172 14.94 -13.49 -5.73
N GLY A 173 15.74 -14.52 -5.44
CA GLY A 173 17.17 -14.56 -5.75
C GLY A 173 18.09 -13.85 -4.74
N ILE A 174 19.40 -13.97 -4.98
CA ILE A 174 20.48 -13.58 -4.06
C ILE A 174 20.62 -12.05 -3.87
N GLY A 175 20.05 -11.24 -4.80
CA GLY A 175 20.24 -9.78 -4.84
C GLY A 175 19.09 -8.92 -4.29
N GLY A 176 17.97 -9.50 -3.86
CA GLY A 176 16.73 -8.72 -3.65
C GLY A 176 16.65 -7.86 -2.37
N LEU A 177 17.73 -7.77 -1.56
CA LEU A 177 17.85 -6.87 -0.40
C LEU A 177 19.30 -6.42 -0.16
N LEU A 178 20.01 -5.95 -1.18
CA LEU A 178 21.40 -5.51 -1.02
C LEU A 178 21.57 -4.44 0.09
N ASN A 179 20.58 -3.56 0.26
CA ASN A 179 20.55 -2.51 1.28
C ASN A 179 19.60 -2.81 2.46
N GLY A 180 19.09 -4.03 2.56
CA GLY A 180 18.05 -4.39 3.53
C GLY A 180 16.64 -3.87 3.18
N ALA A 181 15.70 -4.08 4.09
CA ALA A 181 14.30 -3.66 3.98
C ALA A 181 13.90 -2.76 5.14
N ASN A 182 13.03 -1.79 4.90
CA ASN A 182 12.34 -1.03 5.93
C ASN A 182 10.87 -1.45 5.94
N ILE A 183 10.39 -1.92 7.08
CA ILE A 183 8.99 -2.23 7.31
C ILE A 183 8.42 -1.11 8.20
N PHE A 184 7.38 -0.44 7.72
CA PHE A 184 6.68 0.61 8.44
C PHE A 184 5.40 0.03 9.01
N LEU A 185 5.17 0.20 10.31
CA LEU A 185 3.97 -0.23 11.02
C LEU A 185 3.47 0.93 11.89
N ASN A 186 2.30 1.45 11.53
CA ASN A 186 1.63 2.51 12.29
C ASN A 186 0.32 1.94 12.84
N GLY A 187 0.32 1.59 14.12
CA GLY A 187 -0.89 1.16 14.82
C GLY A 187 -1.91 2.30 14.92
N TYR A 188 -3.18 1.93 14.95
CA TYR A 188 -4.30 2.78 15.25
C TYR A 188 -5.12 2.18 16.39
N ARG A 189 -5.48 3.01 17.35
CA ARG A 189 -6.47 2.76 18.38
C ARG A 189 -7.41 3.94 18.47
N ARG A 190 -8.69 3.68 18.72
CA ARG A 190 -9.68 4.76 18.81
C ARG A 190 -9.57 5.66 20.05
N ASP A 191 -8.90 5.19 21.10
CA ASP A 191 -8.86 5.86 22.40
C ASP A 191 -7.62 6.74 22.62
N VAL A 192 -6.70 6.78 21.65
CA VAL A 192 -5.48 7.59 21.67
C VAL A 192 -5.49 8.49 20.43
N PRO A 193 -5.04 9.76 20.48
CA PRO A 193 -4.83 10.53 19.27
C PRO A 193 -3.80 9.87 18.34
N PHE A 194 -4.10 9.73 17.05
CA PHE A 194 -3.20 9.04 16.11
C PHE A 194 -1.79 9.65 16.05
N GLY A 195 -1.68 10.96 16.30
CA GLY A 195 -0.41 11.67 16.38
C GLY A 195 0.48 11.27 17.55
N ASP A 196 -0.07 10.64 18.60
CA ASP A 196 0.65 10.25 19.81
C ASP A 196 1.05 8.77 19.80
N MET A 197 0.31 7.93 19.08
CA MET A 197 0.62 6.50 18.96
C MET A 197 1.99 6.26 18.31
N PRO A 198 2.67 5.14 18.63
CA PRO A 198 3.92 4.75 18.01
C PRO A 198 3.84 4.64 16.49
N LYS A 199 4.95 5.00 15.83
CA LYS A 199 5.12 4.89 14.38
C LYS A 199 6.42 4.16 14.11
N TYR A 200 6.36 2.84 13.95
CA TYR A 200 7.57 2.03 13.88
C TYR A 200 8.11 1.93 12.46
N ARG A 201 9.43 2.06 12.36
CA ARG A 201 10.21 1.62 11.22
C ARG A 201 11.16 0.52 11.68
N ILE A 202 11.01 -0.67 11.13
CA ILE A 202 11.86 -1.83 11.39
C ILE A 202 12.80 -1.98 10.19
N HIS A 203 14.07 -1.68 10.39
CA HIS A 203 15.09 -1.83 9.36
C HIS A 203 15.74 -3.20 9.49
N VAL A 204 15.42 -4.11 8.57
CA VAL A 204 15.98 -5.45 8.48
C VAL A 204 17.20 -5.43 7.58
N ARG A 205 18.35 -5.79 8.15
CA ARG A 205 19.63 -5.88 7.44
C ARG A 205 19.74 -7.22 6.72
N ARG A 206 20.59 -7.26 5.69
CA ARG A 206 20.92 -8.49 4.93
C ARG A 206 21.35 -9.66 5.83
N GLY A 207 22.05 -9.38 6.93
CA GLY A 207 22.50 -10.39 7.89
C GLY A 207 21.42 -10.97 8.79
N GLY A 208 20.13 -10.66 8.58
CA GLY A 208 19.03 -11.19 9.39
C GLY A 208 18.84 -10.51 10.74
N THR A 209 19.47 -9.34 10.96
CA THR A 209 19.25 -8.51 12.16
C THR A 209 18.30 -7.36 11.86
N ALA A 210 17.48 -6.98 12.84
CA ALA A 210 16.61 -5.81 12.74
C ALA A 210 17.04 -4.70 13.70
N ARG A 211 16.84 -3.45 13.28
CA ARG A 211 16.87 -2.28 14.16
C ARG A 211 15.53 -1.58 14.11
N VAL A 212 14.97 -1.27 15.27
CA VAL A 212 13.65 -0.65 15.41
C VAL A 212 13.80 0.83 15.72
N TYR A 213 12.96 1.64 15.09
CA TYR A 213 12.86 3.07 15.32
C TYR A 213 11.40 3.42 15.59
N ASN A 214 11.14 4.25 16.60
CA ASN A 214 9.88 4.98 16.71
C ASN A 214 10.09 6.36 16.07
N ARG A 215 9.44 6.61 14.93
CA ARG A 215 9.69 7.74 14.05
C ARG A 215 11.17 7.79 13.64
N HIS A 216 11.91 8.77 14.15
CA HIS A 216 13.34 8.96 13.87
C HIS A 216 14.24 8.39 14.97
N ASN A 217 13.68 8.05 16.13
CA ASN A 217 14.45 7.66 17.31
C ASN A 217 14.64 6.14 17.35
N PRO A 218 15.88 5.63 17.46
CA PRO A 218 16.10 4.22 17.68
C PRO A 218 15.56 3.81 19.04
N VAL A 219 14.93 2.64 19.12
CA VAL A 219 14.35 2.11 20.36
C VAL A 219 14.73 0.64 20.52
N MET A 220 14.85 0.22 21.78
CA MET A 220 14.98 -1.19 22.14
C MET A 220 13.58 -1.73 22.41
N VAL A 221 13.19 -2.75 21.65
CA VAL A 221 11.91 -3.44 21.84
C VAL A 221 12.19 -4.94 21.90
N GLU A 222 11.58 -5.61 22.86
CA GLU A 222 11.68 -7.06 23.01
C GLU A 222 10.70 -7.76 22.06
N GLY A 223 11.00 -9.02 21.72
CA GLY A 223 10.10 -9.89 20.94
C GLY A 223 10.07 -9.64 19.43
N VAL A 224 10.71 -8.60 18.90
CA VAL A 224 10.89 -8.46 17.45
C VAL A 224 11.93 -9.45 16.95
N THR A 225 11.50 -10.41 16.13
CA THR A 225 12.38 -11.46 15.60
C THR A 225 12.41 -11.43 14.08
N VAL A 226 13.55 -11.84 13.53
CA VAL A 226 13.76 -11.98 12.08
C VAL A 226 14.26 -13.38 11.82
N THR A 227 13.57 -14.10 10.94
CA THR A 227 13.99 -15.42 10.47
C THR A 227 14.12 -15.42 8.96
N ARG A 228 15.05 -16.21 8.43
CA ARG A 228 15.24 -16.36 6.99
C ARG A 228 15.21 -17.83 6.63
N GLN A 229 14.32 -18.21 5.71
CA GLN A 229 14.20 -19.56 5.18
C GLN A 229 14.13 -19.48 3.65
N GLY A 230 15.20 -19.93 2.98
CA GLY A 230 15.31 -19.81 1.53
C GLY A 230 15.18 -18.36 1.04
N ASN A 231 14.14 -18.10 0.25
CA ASN A 231 13.81 -16.78 -0.30
C ASN A 231 12.90 -15.95 0.63
N ASP A 232 12.40 -16.52 1.72
CA ASP A 232 11.46 -15.86 2.61
C ASP A 232 12.21 -15.26 3.81
N LEU A 233 12.02 -13.96 4.02
CA LEU A 233 12.46 -13.20 5.18
C LEU A 233 11.23 -12.84 6.01
N THR A 234 11.11 -13.45 7.18
CA THR A 234 9.96 -13.28 8.06
C THR A 234 10.33 -12.40 9.24
N VAL A 235 9.52 -11.38 9.49
CA VAL A 235 9.63 -10.49 10.65
C VAL A 235 8.40 -10.67 11.52
N THR A 236 8.61 -11.05 12.77
CA THR A 236 7.54 -11.13 13.77
C THR A 236 7.62 -9.93 14.68
N VAL A 237 6.50 -9.25 14.88
CA VAL A 237 6.41 -8.03 15.68
C VAL A 237 5.27 -8.19 16.70
N PRO A 238 5.54 -8.12 18.00
CA PRO A 238 4.50 -8.18 19.02
C PRO A 238 3.48 -7.04 18.84
N LEU A 239 2.20 -7.33 19.00
CA LEU A 239 1.14 -6.32 18.96
C LEU A 239 1.24 -5.36 20.14
N ASP A 240 1.80 -5.80 21.27
CA ASP A 240 2.00 -4.98 22.47
C ASP A 240 2.90 -3.78 22.23
N ILE A 241 3.94 -3.91 21.39
CA ILE A 241 4.79 -2.76 21.07
C ILE A 241 4.02 -1.72 20.24
N LEU A 242 3.04 -2.15 19.45
CA LEU A 242 2.11 -1.28 18.71
C LEU A 242 0.95 -0.79 19.59
N GLU A 243 1.07 -0.95 20.91
CA GLU A 243 0.05 -0.61 21.91
C GLU A 243 -1.27 -1.34 21.69
N ARG A 244 -1.24 -2.54 21.08
CA ARG A 244 -2.41 -3.40 20.81
C ARG A 244 -3.46 -2.72 19.92
N PRO A 245 -3.12 -2.49 18.64
CA PRO A 245 -3.94 -1.69 17.73
C PRO A 245 -5.13 -2.46 17.16
N GLU A 246 -6.21 -1.74 16.82
CA GLU A 246 -7.36 -2.25 16.07
C GLU A 246 -7.02 -2.38 14.57
N TYR A 247 -6.26 -1.40 14.07
CA TYR A 247 -5.78 -1.37 12.69
C TYR A 247 -4.28 -1.07 12.62
N ILE A 248 -3.59 -1.59 11.61
CA ILE A 248 -2.19 -1.27 11.33
C ILE A 248 -2.08 -0.76 9.90
N LEU A 249 -1.55 0.45 9.72
CA LEU A 249 -1.09 0.92 8.41
C LEU A 249 0.32 0.37 8.18
N ALA A 250 0.47 -0.48 7.17
CA ALA A 250 1.70 -1.21 6.88
C ALA A 250 2.26 -0.89 5.48
N CYS A 251 3.57 -0.74 5.37
CA CYS A 251 4.28 -0.57 4.10
C CYS A 251 5.68 -1.15 4.18
N VAL A 252 6.17 -1.78 3.11
CA VAL A 252 7.54 -2.25 3.01
C VAL A 252 8.28 -1.45 1.95
N ARG A 253 9.51 -1.04 2.25
CA ARG A 253 10.43 -0.39 1.31
C ARG A 253 11.75 -1.15 1.24
N GLY A 254 12.11 -1.65 0.07
CA GLY A 254 13.39 -2.29 -0.21
C GLY A 254 14.32 -1.36 -0.98
N GLY A 255 15.62 -1.45 -0.72
CA GLY A 255 16.64 -0.75 -1.51
C GLY A 255 17.24 -1.65 -2.61
N ARG A 256 17.24 -1.17 -3.86
CA ARG A 256 18.08 -1.70 -4.96
C ARG A 256 19.29 -0.76 -5.15
N THR A 257 20.42 -1.28 -5.62
CA THR A 257 21.64 -0.50 -5.88
C THR A 257 21.45 0.58 -6.95
N ASP A 258 20.60 0.31 -7.96
CA ASP A 258 20.55 1.13 -9.19
C ASP A 258 19.09 1.46 -9.60
N GLY A 259 18.33 2.07 -8.70
CA GLY A 259 16.97 2.54 -8.99
C GLY A 259 16.28 3.18 -7.78
N PRO A 260 15.14 3.88 -7.99
CA PRO A 260 14.38 4.48 -6.89
C PRO A 260 13.95 3.41 -5.88
N ASP A 261 13.89 3.78 -4.60
CA ASP A 261 13.39 2.93 -3.51
C ASP A 261 12.10 2.23 -3.93
N THR A 262 12.14 0.89 -4.02
CA THR A 262 10.95 0.10 -4.35
C THR A 262 10.12 -0.01 -3.08
N ALA A 263 8.91 0.56 -3.12
CA ALA A 263 8.00 0.54 -1.99
C ALA A 263 6.71 -0.17 -2.37
N THR A 264 6.20 -1.01 -1.48
CA THR A 264 4.83 -1.53 -1.61
C THR A 264 3.84 -0.39 -1.43
N ALA A 265 2.64 -0.59 -1.95
CA ALA A 265 1.49 0.20 -1.55
C ALA A 265 1.29 0.13 -0.03
N TRP A 266 0.72 1.18 0.55
CA TRP A 266 0.25 1.11 1.93
C TRP A 266 -0.95 0.17 2.05
N ARG A 267 -0.92 -0.70 3.07
CA ARG A 267 -1.99 -1.62 3.43
C ARG A 267 -2.60 -1.24 4.77
N VAL A 268 -3.91 -1.42 4.86
CA VAL A 268 -4.59 -1.52 6.14
C VAL A 268 -4.61 -2.99 6.52
N LEU A 269 -4.09 -3.31 7.70
CA LEU A 269 -4.26 -4.60 8.36
C LEU A 269 -5.31 -4.41 9.45
N GLU A 270 -6.32 -5.26 9.47
CA GLU A 270 -7.32 -5.33 10.54
C GLU A 270 -6.91 -6.45 11.47
N VAL A 271 -6.86 -6.16 12.77
CA VAL A 271 -6.45 -7.10 13.82
C VAL A 271 -7.72 -7.64 14.50
N PRO A 272 -8.16 -8.87 14.21
CA PRO A 272 -9.38 -9.42 14.80
C PRO A 272 -9.24 -9.65 16.30
N ASP A 273 -10.36 -9.72 17.02
CA ASP A 273 -10.44 -10.27 18.39
C ASP A 273 -9.59 -9.58 19.47
N TYR A 274 -9.31 -8.28 19.33
CA TYR A 274 -8.93 -7.49 20.50
C TYR A 274 -10.20 -6.92 21.13
N GLU A 275 -10.47 -7.28 22.40
CA GLU A 275 -11.57 -6.70 23.16
C GLU A 275 -11.49 -5.17 23.03
N ARG A 276 -12.46 -4.58 22.32
CA ARG A 276 -12.70 -3.14 22.28
C ARG A 276 -13.15 -2.73 23.69
N ARG A 277 -12.19 -2.63 24.62
CA ARG A 277 -12.42 -2.17 25.98
C ARG A 277 -12.66 -0.67 26.01
#